data_AF-A0A6A6K2W2-F1
#
_entry.id   AF-A0A6A6K2W2-F1
#
_cell.length_a   1.000
_cell.length_b   1.000
_cell.length_c   1.000
_cell.angle_alpha   90.00
_cell.angle_beta   90.00
_cell.angle_gamma   90.00
#
_symmetry.space_group_name_H-M   'P 1'
#
loop_
_entity.id
_entity.type
_entity.pdbx_description
1 polymer ?
#
loop_
_entity_poly.entity_id
_entity_poly.type
_entity_poly.pdbx_seq_one_letter_code
_entity_poly.pdbx_strand_id
1 'polypeptide(L)'
;MNELNLIRCQKIPKRPVKLSTGQLTDLIPWCLPNTAKRHNQWKGLFGRLEWEGNFPTSITDPQPMGKVGMCFHPEQDRILTVRECARSQGFPDSYKFAGKSNTSTGKLEMLFLPL
;
A
#
# COMPACT_ATOMS: atom_id res chain seq x y z
N MET A 1 -6.47 6.79 -1.40
CA MET A 1 -6.71 5.49 -2.08
C MET A 1 -7.82 5.65 -3.12
N ASN A 2 -7.65 5.21 -4.37
CA ASN A 2 -8.74 5.20 -5.36
C ASN A 2 -9.65 3.97 -5.16
N GLU A 3 -10.90 4.05 -5.62
CA GLU A 3 -11.92 2.99 -5.47
C GLU A 3 -11.42 1.64 -6.00
N LEU A 4 -10.69 1.66 -7.10
CA LEU A 4 -10.17 0.48 -7.77
C LEU A 4 -9.12 -0.28 -6.92
N ASN A 5 -8.24 0.42 -6.20
CA ASN A 5 -7.28 -0.21 -5.28
C ASN A 5 -7.95 -0.73 -4.00
N LEU A 6 -9.04 -0.09 -3.55
CA LEU A 6 -9.83 -0.58 -2.43
C LEU A 6 -10.51 -1.92 -2.78
N ILE A 7 -11.09 -2.02 -3.99
CA ILE A 7 -11.72 -3.26 -4.47
C ILE A 7 -10.67 -4.37 -4.66
N ARG A 8 -9.47 -4.04 -5.17
CA ARG A 8 -8.35 -5.00 -5.27
C ARG A 8 -7.98 -5.62 -3.92
N CYS A 9 -8.00 -4.83 -2.86
CA CYS A 9 -7.70 -5.26 -1.49
C CYS A 9 -8.71 -6.31 -0.97
N GLN A 10 -9.98 -6.14 -1.35
CA GLN A 10 -11.10 -6.98 -0.91
C GLN A 10 -11.31 -8.26 -1.71
N LYS A 11 -10.89 -8.29 -2.98
CA LYS A 11 -11.37 -9.28 -3.95
C LYS A 11 -10.29 -9.81 -4.89
N ILE A 12 -9.18 -10.34 -4.39
CA ILE A 12 -8.33 -11.18 -5.26
C ILE A 12 -8.97 -12.59 -5.40
N PRO A 13 -10.03 -12.72 -6.22
CA PRO A 13 -10.09 -13.78 -7.23
C PRO A 13 -10.31 -13.23 -8.66
N LYS A 14 -9.97 -14.08 -9.63
CA LYS A 14 -9.68 -13.84 -11.07
C LYS A 14 -10.78 -13.19 -11.96
N ARG A 15 -11.72 -12.37 -11.46
CA ARG A 15 -12.85 -11.85 -12.25
C ARG A 15 -12.88 -10.31 -12.34
N PRO A 16 -13.27 -9.73 -13.48
CA PRO A 16 -13.41 -8.29 -13.64
C PRO A 16 -14.57 -7.74 -12.79
N VAL A 17 -14.43 -6.51 -12.29
CA VAL A 17 -15.43 -5.82 -11.46
C VAL A 17 -15.97 -4.58 -12.17
N LYS A 18 -17.25 -4.31 -11.94
CA LYS A 18 -17.92 -3.10 -12.39
C LYS A 18 -17.71 -1.98 -11.37
N LEU A 19 -17.11 -0.88 -11.80
CA LEU A 19 -16.91 0.32 -10.99
C LEU A 19 -18.24 1.07 -10.77
N SER A 20 -18.25 1.99 -9.79
CA SER A 20 -19.37 2.94 -9.58
C SER A 20 -19.75 3.72 -10.84
N THR A 21 -18.77 3.98 -11.72
CA THR A 21 -18.94 4.62 -13.04
C THR A 21 -19.60 3.72 -14.10
N GLY A 22 -19.87 2.45 -13.77
CA GLY A 22 -20.42 1.46 -14.69
C GLY A 22 -19.38 0.78 -15.59
N GLN A 23 -18.13 1.24 -15.59
CA GLN A 23 -17.04 0.65 -16.36
C GLN A 23 -16.63 -0.71 -15.79
N LEU A 24 -16.46 -1.69 -16.67
CA LEU A 24 -15.88 -2.99 -16.32
C LEU A 24 -14.35 -2.87 -16.35
N THR A 25 -13.67 -3.26 -15.28
CA THR A 25 -12.21 -3.27 -15.21
C THR A 25 -11.70 -4.60 -14.67
N ASP A 26 -10.59 -5.07 -15.22
CA ASP A 26 -9.84 -6.15 -14.61
C ASP A 26 -9.30 -5.70 -13.25
N LEU A 27 -9.52 -6.53 -12.23
CA LEU A 27 -9.00 -6.27 -10.90
C LEU A 27 -7.49 -6.43 -10.86
N ILE A 28 -6.94 -7.36 -11.63
CA ILE A 28 -5.49 -7.57 -11.70
C ILE A 28 -4.91 -6.52 -12.66
N PRO A 29 -4.04 -5.60 -12.22
CA PRO A 29 -3.37 -4.69 -13.14
C PRO A 29 -2.67 -5.46 -14.26
N TRP A 30 -2.89 -5.07 -15.51
CA TRP A 30 -2.38 -5.74 -16.71
C TRP A 30 -0.87 -6.05 -16.64
N CYS A 31 -0.08 -5.15 -16.07
CA CYS A 31 1.37 -5.34 -15.97
C CYS A 31 1.77 -6.51 -15.06
N LEU A 32 0.96 -6.87 -14.05
CA LEU A 32 1.31 -7.94 -13.12
C LEU A 32 1.51 -9.29 -13.83
N PRO A 33 0.53 -9.87 -14.55
CA PRO A 33 0.74 -11.16 -15.23
C PRO A 33 1.70 -11.03 -16.42
N ASN A 34 1.66 -9.90 -17.15
CA ASN A 34 2.38 -9.77 -18.41
C ASN A 34 3.88 -9.54 -18.26
N THR A 35 4.32 -8.98 -17.12
CA THR A 35 5.76 -8.80 -16.84
C THR A 35 6.24 -9.64 -15.64
N ALA A 36 5.38 -10.47 -15.05
CA ALA A 36 5.68 -11.34 -13.90
C ALA A 36 7.02 -12.07 -13.99
N LYS A 37 7.30 -12.74 -15.13
CA LYS A 37 8.53 -13.52 -15.31
C LYS A 37 9.81 -12.67 -15.21
N ARG A 38 9.73 -11.39 -15.58
CA ARG A 38 10.87 -10.44 -15.54
C ARG A 38 11.05 -9.79 -14.15
N HIS A 39 10.05 -9.88 -13.29
CA HIS A 39 10.01 -9.18 -11.99
C HIS A 39 9.71 -10.13 -10.82
N ASN A 40 10.17 -11.39 -10.88
CA ASN A 40 9.97 -12.40 -9.84
C ASN A 40 8.50 -12.49 -9.37
N GLN A 41 7.58 -12.58 -10.32
CA GLN A 41 6.13 -12.64 -10.08
C GLN A 41 5.55 -11.42 -9.35
N TRP A 42 6.26 -10.29 -9.30
CA TRP A 42 5.86 -9.09 -8.55
C TRP A 42 5.54 -9.39 -7.09
N LYS A 43 6.27 -10.33 -6.48
CA LYS A 43 6.08 -10.75 -5.09
C LYS A 43 6.07 -9.52 -4.17
N GLY A 44 5.03 -9.40 -3.36
CA GLY A 44 4.83 -8.28 -2.42
C GLY A 44 3.91 -7.17 -2.93
N LEU A 45 3.69 -7.03 -4.25
CA LEU A 45 2.71 -6.06 -4.76
C LEU A 45 1.30 -6.40 -4.27
N PHE A 46 0.60 -5.37 -3.80
CA PHE A 46 -0.67 -5.49 -3.08
C PHE A 46 -0.64 -6.40 -1.84
N GLY A 47 0.53 -6.65 -1.26
CA GLY A 47 0.67 -7.51 -0.09
C GLY A 47 0.11 -6.88 1.20
N ARG A 48 -0.45 -7.74 2.06
CA ARG A 48 -0.79 -7.42 3.44
C ARG A 48 0.37 -7.74 4.36
N LEU A 49 0.50 -6.98 5.44
CA LEU A 49 1.38 -7.37 6.55
C LEU A 49 0.85 -8.60 7.27
N GLU A 50 1.74 -9.31 7.95
CA GLU A 50 1.43 -10.42 8.86
C GLU A 50 1.64 -9.94 10.30
N TRP A 51 0.81 -10.38 11.25
CA TRP A 51 0.91 -9.96 12.66
C TRP A 51 2.21 -10.45 13.32
N GLU A 52 2.60 -11.69 13.03
CA GLU A 52 3.82 -12.32 13.52
C GLU A 52 5.02 -12.10 12.59
N GLY A 53 4.82 -11.37 11.49
CA GLY A 53 5.83 -11.09 10.49
C GLY A 53 6.63 -9.82 10.79
N ASN A 54 7.65 -9.59 9.96
CA ASN A 54 8.46 -8.39 10.04
C ASN A 54 7.81 -7.26 9.24
N PHE A 55 7.91 -6.02 9.75
CA PHE A 55 7.55 -4.85 8.95
C PHE A 55 8.54 -4.73 7.78
N PRO A 56 8.07 -4.69 6.52
CA PRO A 56 8.96 -4.49 5.37
C PRO A 56 9.57 -3.09 5.45
N THR A 57 10.64 -2.82 4.70
CA THR A 57 11.29 -1.51 4.71
C THR A 57 10.26 -0.38 4.61
N SER A 58 10.20 0.46 5.65
CA SER A 58 9.22 1.55 5.73
C SER A 58 9.46 2.52 4.57
N ILE A 59 8.42 2.76 3.76
CA ILE A 59 8.51 3.57 2.55
C ILE A 59 7.85 4.94 2.77
N THR A 60 8.46 5.96 2.18
CA THR A 60 8.01 7.36 2.26
C THR A 60 6.68 7.61 1.53
N ASP A 61 6.29 6.73 0.63
CA ASP A 61 5.00 6.77 -0.05
C ASP A 61 4.47 5.33 -0.23
N PRO A 62 3.66 4.82 0.70
CA PRO A 62 3.13 3.48 0.64
C PRO A 62 2.12 3.34 -0.51
N GLN A 63 2.61 2.82 -1.63
CA GLN A 63 1.81 2.54 -2.81
C GLN A 63 1.72 1.03 -3.09
N PRO A 64 0.52 0.49 -3.40
CA PRO A 64 0.34 -0.95 -3.68
C PRO A 64 1.13 -1.48 -4.88
N MET A 65 1.44 -0.60 -5.84
CA MET A 65 2.26 -0.86 -7.03
C MET A 65 3.71 -0.35 -6.87
N GLY A 66 4.07 0.20 -5.70
CA GLY A 66 5.41 0.70 -5.42
C GLY A 66 6.43 -0.43 -5.25
N LYS A 67 7.72 -0.10 -5.17
CA LYS A 67 8.82 -1.10 -5.13
C LYS A 67 8.66 -2.20 -4.08
N VAL A 68 8.09 -1.87 -2.91
CA VAL A 68 7.85 -2.84 -1.83
C VAL A 68 6.45 -3.45 -1.94
N GLY A 69 5.44 -2.63 -2.24
CA GLY A 69 4.05 -3.06 -2.51
C GLY A 69 3.26 -3.61 -1.31
N MET A 70 3.96 -4.13 -0.31
CA MET A 70 3.40 -4.71 0.91
C MET A 70 3.11 -3.59 1.91
N CYS A 71 1.97 -2.94 1.71
CA CYS A 71 1.59 -1.73 2.43
C CYS A 71 0.17 -1.79 3.00
N PHE A 72 -0.51 -2.94 2.91
CA PHE A 72 -1.83 -3.12 3.47
C PHE A 72 -1.77 -3.60 4.92
N HIS A 73 -2.75 -3.14 5.71
CA HIS A 73 -2.96 -3.62 7.07
C HIS A 73 -3.25 -5.13 7.07
N PRO A 74 -2.82 -5.90 8.10
CA PRO A 74 -3.03 -7.35 8.16
C PRO A 74 -4.50 -7.76 7.94
N GLU A 75 -5.42 -7.09 8.63
CA GLU A 75 -6.85 -7.40 8.54
C GLU A 75 -7.69 -6.38 7.76
N GLN A 76 -7.43 -5.08 7.94
CA GLN A 76 -8.29 -4.02 7.41
C GLN A 76 -8.02 -3.75 5.92
N ASP A 77 -9.07 -3.41 5.15
CA ASP A 77 -8.97 -3.09 3.72
C ASP A 77 -8.41 -1.69 3.45
N ARG A 78 -7.25 -1.38 4.00
CA ARG A 78 -6.59 -0.08 3.84
C ARG A 78 -5.08 -0.19 3.84
N ILE A 79 -4.44 0.83 3.28
CA ILE A 79 -3.00 1.04 3.45
C ILE A 79 -2.71 1.42 4.90
N LEU A 80 -1.48 1.15 5.32
CA LEU A 80 -0.95 1.57 6.61
C LEU A 80 -1.02 3.09 6.77
N THR A 81 -1.38 3.51 7.97
CA THR A 81 -1.41 4.92 8.35
C THR A 81 0.00 5.44 8.61
N VAL A 82 0.14 6.76 8.56
CA VAL A 82 1.34 7.48 9.00
C VAL A 82 1.81 7.01 10.38
N ARG A 83 0.87 6.79 11.32
CA ARG A 83 1.20 6.38 12.69
C ARG A 83 1.68 4.94 12.78
N GLU A 84 1.14 4.02 11.98
CA GLU A 84 1.60 2.63 11.92
C GLU A 84 3.04 2.56 11.36
N CYS A 85 3.33 3.32 10.31
CA CYS A 85 4.70 3.43 9.79
C CYS A 85 5.66 4.11 10.78
N ALA A 86 5.19 5.08 11.56
CA ALA A 86 6.00 5.72 12.59
C ALA A 86 6.39 4.75 13.72
N ARG A 87 5.43 3.94 14.19
CA ARG A 87 5.68 2.93 15.22
C ARG A 87 6.69 1.88 14.75
N SER A 88 6.63 1.47 13.48
CA SER A 88 7.60 0.53 12.92
C SER A 88 9.04 1.05 12.91
N GLN A 89 9.23 2.36 13.07
CA GLN A 89 10.55 3.01 13.14
C GLN A 89 10.95 3.42 14.55
N GLY A 90 10.12 3.10 15.55
CA GLY A 90 10.40 3.42 16.95
C GLY A 90 10.09 4.86 17.36
N PHE A 91 9.35 5.63 16.55
CA PHE A 91 8.86 6.94 17.02
C PHE A 91 7.86 6.76 18.17
N PRO A 92 7.97 7.55 19.25
CA PRO A 92 6.97 7.53 20.31
C PRO A 92 5.63 8.07 19.79
N ASP A 93 4.51 7.59 20.35
CA ASP A 93 3.18 8.05 19.95
C ASP A 93 2.93 9.54 20.24
N SER A 94 3.70 10.11 21.18
CA SER A 94 3.72 11.55 21.48
C SER A 94 4.42 12.40 20.41
N TYR A 95 5.16 11.78 19.48
CA TYR A 95 5.84 12.49 18.39
C TYR A 95 4.84 13.13 17.43
N LYS A 96 4.98 14.43 17.23
CA LYS A 96 4.12 15.25 16.38
C LYS A 96 4.74 15.40 15.00
N PHE A 97 3.99 14.99 13.98
CA PHE A 97 4.34 15.24 12.58
C PHE A 97 3.77 16.58 12.13
N ALA A 98 4.54 17.35 11.37
CA ALA A 98 4.09 18.59 10.75
C ALA A 98 4.27 18.50 9.23
N GLY A 99 3.25 18.92 8.46
CA GLY A 99 3.25 18.86 7.01
C GLY A 99 1.84 18.90 6.44
N LYS A 100 1.70 19.22 5.14
CA LYS A 100 0.41 19.18 4.46
C LYS A 100 0.05 17.74 4.09
N SER A 101 -1.08 17.24 4.59
CA SER A 101 -1.69 15.97 4.18
C SER A 101 -2.31 16.09 2.79
N ASN A 102 -1.50 16.37 1.78
CA ASN A 102 -1.98 16.37 0.40
C ASN A 102 -2.15 14.91 -0.01
N THR A 103 -3.41 14.47 -0.12
CA THR A 103 -3.91 13.13 -0.52
C THR A 103 -4.00 12.08 0.59
N SER A 104 -5.02 11.21 0.48
CA SER A 104 -5.48 10.19 1.44
C SER A 104 -4.48 9.03 1.71
N THR A 105 -3.23 9.23 1.34
CA THR A 105 -2.07 8.41 1.67
C THR A 105 -0.99 9.43 1.98
N GLY A 106 -0.91 9.91 3.22
CA GLY A 106 0.00 10.98 3.57
C GLY A 106 1.42 10.61 3.15
N LYS A 107 1.98 11.37 2.20
CA LYS A 107 3.40 11.34 1.86
C LYS A 107 4.17 11.42 3.18
N LEU A 108 4.75 10.30 3.60
CA LEU A 108 5.73 10.24 4.68
C LEU A 108 7.04 10.81 4.12
N GLU A 109 7.08 12.10 3.78
CA GLU A 109 8.33 12.82 3.47
C GLU A 109 9.26 12.94 4.69
N MET A 110 8.90 12.32 5.82
CA MET A 110 9.45 12.62 7.14
C MET A 110 10.50 11.61 7.64
N LEU A 111 11.19 10.87 6.77
CA LEU A 111 12.04 9.76 7.22
C LEU A 111 13.49 9.79 6.77
N PHE A 112 13.93 10.81 6.02
CA PHE A 112 15.32 10.91 5.56
C PHE A 112 15.88 12.35 5.51
N LEU A 113 15.41 13.26 6.37
CA LEU A 113 16.15 14.50 6.59
C LEU A 113 16.86 14.42 7.94
N PRO A 114 18.19 14.22 7.97
CA PRO A 114 18.95 14.58 9.15
C PRO A 114 18.74 16.09 9.39
N LEU A 115 18.58 16.48 10.65
CA LEU A 115 18.76 17.89 11.04
C LEU A 115 20.17 18.35 10.68
#